data_AF-A0A7J7IKX9-F1
#
_entry.id   AF-A0A7J7IKX9-F1
#
_cell.length_a   1.000
_cell.length_b   1.000
_cell.length_c   1.000
_cell.angle_alpha   90.00
_cell.angle_beta   90.00
_cell.angle_gamma   90.00
#
_symmetry.space_group_name_H-M   'P 1'
#
loop_
_entity.id
_entity.type
_entity.pdbx_description
1 polymer ?
#
loop_
_entity_poly.entity_id
_entity_poly.type
_entity_poly.pdbx_seq_one_letter_code
_entity_poly.pdbx_strand_id
1 'polypeptide(L)'
;MSIDFSQLEEVDGTRWTWLFWPTTKATASQCVLPFACLFTPLRTLPNLPPPLPYPPIISREGTVLNPYCSVDLQARMWVCPFTFQRNQLPPHYANIPENQLPAELIPEYTVVEYRLNRPVAPPPAFLFVLDTTITENQFATVKEYLLKSLTLLAERSRGRSHHLWSARASP
;
A
#
# COMPACT_ATOMS: atom_id res chain seq x y z
N MET A 1 8.19 9.92 -29.56
CA MET A 1 7.19 9.27 -28.69
C MET A 1 6.94 10.22 -27.53
N SER A 2 5.71 10.67 -27.34
CA SER A 2 5.32 11.43 -26.15
C SER A 2 5.17 10.45 -24.99
N ILE A 3 5.78 10.75 -23.84
CA ILE A 3 5.55 9.98 -22.61
C ILE A 3 4.13 10.31 -22.12
N ASP A 4 3.32 9.27 -21.95
CA ASP A 4 2.01 9.40 -21.31
C ASP A 4 2.17 9.20 -19.80
N PHE A 5 2.10 10.29 -19.04
CA PHE A 5 2.26 10.27 -17.59
C PHE A 5 1.14 9.51 -16.87
N SER A 6 -0.07 9.46 -17.46
CA SER A 6 -1.20 8.74 -16.87
C SER A 6 -0.95 7.24 -16.93
N GLN A 7 -0.40 6.74 -18.03
CA GLN A 7 -0.03 5.33 -18.16
C GLN A 7 1.07 4.93 -17.17
N LEU A 8 2.06 5.80 -16.94
CA LEU A 8 3.10 5.52 -15.93
C LEU A 8 2.51 5.42 -14.52
N GLU A 9 1.61 6.33 -14.16
CA GLU A 9 0.93 6.31 -12.86
C GLU A 9 0.00 5.10 -12.68
N GLU A 10 -0.52 4.53 -13.78
CA GLU A 10 -1.29 3.29 -13.76
C GLU A 10 -0.45 2.02 -13.55
N VAL A 11 0.87 2.08 -13.72
CA VAL A 11 1.76 0.95 -13.49
C VAL A 11 2.10 0.80 -12.02
N ASP A 12 2.52 1.88 -11.35
CA ASP A 12 3.05 1.81 -9.98
C ASP A 12 2.35 2.75 -8.97
N GLY A 13 1.40 3.57 -9.42
CA GLY A 13 0.72 4.54 -8.57
C GLY A 13 1.61 5.68 -8.10
N THR A 14 2.70 5.95 -8.81
CA THR A 14 3.62 7.06 -8.54
C THR A 14 3.61 8.09 -9.66
N ARG A 15 3.72 9.35 -9.27
CA ARG A 15 3.95 10.46 -10.20
C ARG A 15 5.13 11.29 -9.75
N TRP A 16 6.19 11.27 -10.54
CA TRP A 16 7.45 11.93 -10.24
C TRP A 16 7.52 13.36 -10.80
N THR A 17 8.20 14.25 -10.09
CA THR A 17 8.55 15.58 -10.61
C THR A 17 9.55 15.50 -11.76
N TRP A 18 10.47 14.53 -11.68
CA TRP A 18 11.49 14.27 -12.69
C TRP A 18 11.55 12.77 -12.98
N LEU A 19 11.40 12.37 -14.24
CA LEU A 19 11.59 10.98 -14.69
C LEU A 19 13.06 10.62 -14.94
N PHE A 20 13.89 11.64 -15.14
CA PHE A 20 15.32 11.49 -15.34
C PHE A 20 16.06 12.25 -14.27
N TRP A 21 16.96 11.55 -13.58
CA TRP A 21 17.68 12.11 -12.47
C TRP A 21 18.98 12.77 -12.94
N PRO A 22 19.39 13.89 -12.35
CA PRO A 22 20.69 14.49 -12.62
C PRO A 22 21.78 13.54 -12.14
N THR A 23 22.75 13.28 -13.00
CA THR A 23 23.86 12.36 -12.70
C THR A 23 25.01 13.04 -11.96
N THR A 24 24.99 14.37 -11.85
CA THR A 24 26.02 15.16 -11.15
C THR A 24 25.42 16.12 -10.12
N LYS A 25 26.20 16.44 -9.09
CA LYS A 25 25.81 17.44 -8.07
C LYS A 25 25.58 18.83 -8.68
N ALA A 26 26.36 19.21 -9.69
CA ALA A 26 26.22 20.50 -10.37
C ALA A 26 24.87 20.60 -11.08
N THR A 27 24.50 19.60 -11.88
CA THR A 27 23.19 19.55 -12.55
C THR A 27 22.04 19.44 -11.55
N ALA A 28 22.24 18.72 -10.44
CA ALA A 28 21.23 18.63 -9.38
C ALA A 28 20.98 19.98 -8.69
N SER A 29 22.02 20.79 -8.49
CA SER A 29 21.88 22.13 -7.89
C SER A 29 21.15 23.14 -8.78
N GLN A 30 21.02 22.85 -10.08
CA GLN A 30 20.26 23.66 -11.03
C GLN A 30 18.77 23.28 -11.08
N CYS A 31 18.38 22.14 -10.51
CA CYS A 31 16.99 21.73 -10.47
C CYS A 31 16.21 22.59 -9.45
N VAL A 32 15.38 23.49 -9.95
CA VAL A 32 14.54 24.37 -9.12
C VAL A 32 13.44 23.59 -8.40
N LEU A 33 12.89 22.56 -9.04
CA LEU A 33 11.89 21.68 -8.44
C LEU A 33 12.57 20.52 -7.70
N PRO A 34 12.10 20.16 -6.49
CA PRO A 34 12.65 19.05 -5.74
C PRO A 34 12.41 17.71 -6.45
N PHE A 35 13.28 16.74 -6.18
CA PHE A 35 13.04 15.33 -6.52
C PHE A 35 12.00 14.76 -5.55
N ALA A 36 10.77 14.63 -6.04
CA ALA A 36 9.65 14.17 -5.25
C ALA A 36 8.75 13.28 -6.10
N CYS A 37 7.98 12.42 -5.42
CA CYS A 37 6.88 11.68 -6.03
C CYS A 37 5.61 11.87 -5.21
N LEU A 38 4.47 11.89 -5.91
CA LEU A 38 3.18 11.63 -5.32
C LEU A 38 2.96 10.13 -5.38
N PHE A 39 2.77 9.50 -4.24
CA PHE A 39 2.59 8.05 -4.13
C PHE A 39 1.24 7.75 -3.48
N THR A 40 0.47 6.85 -4.10
CA THR A 40 -0.81 6.37 -3.57
C THR A 40 -0.69 4.88 -3.22
N PRO A 41 -0.35 4.53 -1.96
CA PRO A 41 -0.01 3.15 -1.60
C PRO A 41 -1.12 2.12 -1.81
N LEU A 42 -2.38 2.53 -1.67
CA LEU A 42 -3.55 1.65 -1.81
C LEU A 42 -4.31 1.95 -3.11
N ARG A 43 -3.59 2.36 -4.17
CA ARG A 43 -4.19 2.59 -5.48
C ARG A 43 -4.62 1.26 -6.09
N THR A 44 -5.87 1.20 -6.57
CA THR A 44 -6.33 0.09 -7.39
C THR A 44 -5.68 0.19 -8.77
N LEU A 45 -4.69 -0.67 -9.03
CA LEU A 45 -4.01 -0.73 -10.33
C LEU A 45 -4.69 -1.79 -11.23
N PRO A 46 -4.83 -1.54 -12.54
CA PRO A 46 -5.54 -2.45 -13.44
C PRO A 46 -4.87 -3.83 -13.57
N ASN A 47 -3.54 -3.88 -13.46
CA ASN A 47 -2.74 -5.10 -13.64
C ASN A 47 -2.15 -5.62 -12.31
N LEU A 48 -2.72 -5.27 -11.15
CA LEU A 48 -2.21 -5.75 -9.87
C LEU A 48 -2.44 -7.25 -9.73
N PRO A 49 -1.40 -8.07 -9.47
CA PRO A 49 -1.59 -9.49 -9.23
C PRO A 49 -2.35 -9.71 -7.90
N PRO A 50 -3.05 -10.86 -7.75
CA PRO A 50 -3.65 -11.22 -6.47
C PRO A 50 -2.61 -11.20 -5.33
N PRO A 51 -3.02 -10.85 -4.08
CA PRO A 51 -2.08 -10.82 -2.96
C PRO A 51 -1.33 -12.13 -2.78
N LEU A 52 -0.01 -12.04 -2.68
CA LEU A 52 0.90 -13.17 -2.60
C LEU A 52 0.66 -13.93 -1.28
N PRO A 53 0.46 -15.26 -1.32
CA PRO A 53 0.04 -16.04 -0.16
C PRO A 53 1.18 -16.37 0.82
N TYR A 54 2.27 -15.63 0.79
CA TYR A 54 3.47 -15.85 1.57
C TYR A 54 4.09 -14.51 2.02
N PRO A 55 4.92 -14.50 3.08
CA PRO A 55 5.57 -13.28 3.53
C PRO A 55 6.67 -12.82 2.56
N PRO A 56 6.96 -11.50 2.49
CA PRO A 56 7.99 -10.96 1.62
C PRO A 56 9.37 -11.55 1.95
N ILE A 57 10.19 -11.75 0.93
CA ILE A 57 11.60 -12.11 1.08
C ILE A 57 12.37 -10.84 1.41
N ILE A 58 12.96 -10.81 2.61
CA ILE A 58 13.65 -9.64 3.14
C ILE A 58 15.15 -9.94 3.26
N SER A 59 15.99 -9.03 2.79
CA SER A 59 17.45 -9.09 2.99
C SER A 59 17.82 -8.79 4.44
N ARG A 60 19.08 -9.02 4.82
CA ARG A 60 19.57 -8.66 6.16
C ARG A 60 19.42 -7.17 6.48
N GLU A 61 19.44 -6.32 5.46
CA GLU A 61 19.37 -4.86 5.58
C GLU A 61 17.92 -4.33 5.48
N GLY A 62 16.92 -5.22 5.44
CA GLY A 62 15.50 -4.84 5.43
C GLY A 62 14.92 -4.51 4.06
N THR A 63 15.64 -4.78 2.97
CA THR A 63 15.13 -4.59 1.60
C THR A 63 14.31 -5.81 1.15
N VAL A 64 13.24 -5.56 0.39
CA VAL A 64 12.35 -6.63 -0.12
C VAL A 64 12.78 -7.04 -1.52
N LEU A 65 12.73 -8.33 -1.83
CA LEU A 65 12.92 -8.88 -3.17
C LEU A 65 11.94 -8.21 -4.16
N ASN A 66 12.44 -7.79 -5.31
CA ASN A 66 11.67 -7.07 -6.31
C ASN A 66 12.25 -7.32 -7.71
N PRO A 67 11.56 -6.93 -8.80
CA PRO A 67 12.01 -7.25 -10.16
C PRO A 67 13.34 -6.61 -10.58
N TYR A 68 13.84 -5.61 -9.83
CA TYR A 68 15.14 -4.99 -10.09
C TYR A 68 16.32 -5.74 -9.44
N CYS A 69 16.04 -6.81 -8.68
CA CYS A 69 17.07 -7.68 -8.13
C CYS A 69 17.67 -8.57 -9.22
N SER A 70 18.99 -8.78 -9.18
CA SER A 70 19.62 -9.82 -10.01
C SER A 70 19.43 -11.16 -9.32
N VAL A 71 18.66 -12.07 -9.92
CA VAL A 71 18.29 -13.37 -9.35
C VAL A 71 18.99 -14.49 -10.11
N ASP A 72 19.64 -15.39 -9.38
CA ASP A 72 20.19 -16.64 -9.88
C ASP A 72 19.44 -17.80 -9.21
N LEU A 73 18.52 -18.41 -9.97
CA LEU A 73 17.72 -19.54 -9.50
C LEU A 73 18.55 -20.81 -9.32
N GLN A 74 19.63 -20.99 -10.08
CA GLN A 74 20.49 -22.17 -9.99
C GLN A 74 21.34 -22.13 -8.71
N ALA A 75 22.00 -21.00 -8.47
CA ALA A 75 22.76 -20.76 -7.25
C ALA A 75 21.87 -20.42 -6.04
N ARG A 76 20.56 -20.27 -6.24
CA ARG A 76 19.55 -19.95 -5.22
C ARG A 76 19.88 -18.68 -4.46
N MET A 77 20.24 -17.64 -5.18
CA MET A 77 20.66 -16.37 -4.59
C MET A 77 20.14 -15.18 -5.37
N TRP A 78 20.07 -14.04 -4.69
CA TRP A 78 19.71 -12.78 -5.31
C TRP A 78 20.61 -11.65 -4.80
N VAL A 79 20.82 -10.65 -5.64
CA VAL A 79 21.61 -9.47 -5.32
C VAL A 79 20.67 -8.27 -5.18
N CYS A 80 20.74 -7.62 -4.02
CA CYS A 80 19.95 -6.43 -3.76
C CYS A 80 20.49 -5.24 -4.58
N PRO A 81 19.65 -4.50 -5.33
CA PRO A 81 20.10 -3.35 -6.12
C PRO A 81 20.50 -2.14 -5.26
N PHE A 82 20.06 -2.10 -4.00
CA PHE A 82 20.38 -0.99 -3.08
C PHE A 82 21.68 -1.22 -2.32
N THR A 83 21.93 -2.46 -1.87
CA THR A 83 23.05 -2.77 -0.98
C THR A 83 24.16 -3.57 -1.66
N PHE A 84 23.90 -4.08 -2.87
CA PHE A 84 24.78 -5.00 -3.62
C PHE A 84 25.17 -6.27 -2.87
N GLN A 85 24.50 -6.56 -1.74
CA GLN A 85 24.72 -7.77 -0.97
C GLN A 85 24.04 -8.97 -1.63
N ARG A 86 24.71 -10.12 -1.52
CA ARG A 86 24.18 -11.42 -1.92
C ARG A 86 23.33 -12.00 -0.80
N ASN A 87 22.11 -12.39 -1.14
CA ASN A 87 21.14 -12.98 -0.23
C ASN A 87 20.75 -14.38 -0.74
N GLN A 88 20.50 -15.31 0.18
CA GLN A 88 20.03 -16.64 -0.18
C GLN A 88 18.52 -16.60 -0.43
N LEU A 89 18.06 -17.29 -1.48
CA LEU A 89 16.64 -17.52 -1.72
C LEU A 89 16.12 -18.58 -0.75
N PRO A 90 14.88 -18.44 -0.26
CA PRO A 90 14.25 -19.46 0.57
C PRO A 90 14.06 -20.79 -0.16
N PRO A 91 13.90 -21.92 0.58
CA PRO A 91 13.70 -23.24 -0.02
C PRO A 91 12.48 -23.35 -0.96
N HIS A 92 11.42 -22.57 -0.71
CA HIS A 92 10.23 -22.59 -1.56
C HIS A 92 10.47 -21.97 -2.96
N TYR A 93 11.58 -21.27 -3.17
CA TYR A 93 12.02 -20.79 -4.48
C TYR A 93 12.88 -21.80 -5.25
N ALA A 94 13.27 -22.92 -4.63
CA ALA A 94 14.25 -23.86 -5.20
C ALA A 94 13.75 -24.63 -6.44
N ASN A 95 12.44 -24.77 -6.62
CA ASN A 95 11.83 -25.57 -7.70
C ASN A 95 10.98 -24.72 -8.64
N ILE A 96 11.17 -23.40 -8.64
CA ILE A 96 10.41 -22.51 -9.51
C ILE A 96 10.99 -22.60 -10.92
N PRO A 97 10.22 -23.08 -11.92
CA PRO A 97 10.68 -23.08 -13.29
C PRO A 97 10.75 -21.64 -13.81
N GLU A 98 11.71 -21.34 -14.70
CA GLU A 98 11.89 -20.01 -15.29
C GLU A 98 10.63 -19.48 -16.00
N ASN A 99 9.75 -20.39 -16.43
CA ASN A 99 8.48 -20.05 -17.09
C ASN A 99 7.32 -19.75 -16.12
N GLN A 100 7.50 -19.90 -14.81
CA GLN A 100 6.47 -19.61 -13.79
C GLN A 100 7.07 -18.86 -12.60
N LEU A 101 7.70 -17.73 -12.88
CA LEU A 101 8.23 -16.86 -11.83
C LEU A 101 7.11 -16.31 -10.94
N PRO A 102 7.34 -16.16 -9.63
CA PRO A 102 6.45 -15.42 -8.74
C PRO A 102 6.30 -13.98 -9.20
N ALA A 103 5.15 -13.38 -8.94
CA ALA A 103 4.86 -12.04 -9.43
C ALA A 103 5.86 -10.99 -8.96
N GLU A 104 6.47 -11.10 -7.77
CA GLU A 104 7.51 -10.16 -7.30
C GLU A 104 8.83 -10.19 -8.09
N LEU A 105 8.99 -11.15 -9.02
CA LEU A 105 10.15 -11.26 -9.92
C LEU A 105 9.82 -10.93 -11.38
N ILE A 106 8.53 -10.75 -11.71
CA ILE A 106 8.08 -10.44 -13.06
C ILE A 106 8.26 -8.93 -13.28
N PRO A 107 9.00 -8.48 -14.32
CA PRO A 107 9.28 -7.06 -14.56
C PRO A 107 8.03 -6.18 -14.69
N GLU A 108 6.93 -6.74 -15.17
CA GLU A 108 5.64 -6.07 -15.32
C GLU A 108 4.95 -5.79 -13.98
N TYR A 109 5.34 -6.48 -12.90
CA TYR A 109 4.76 -6.34 -11.56
C TYR A 109 5.73 -5.66 -10.60
N THR A 110 5.90 -4.35 -10.77
CA THR A 110 6.70 -3.51 -9.87
C THR A 110 6.01 -3.25 -8.52
N VAL A 111 4.70 -3.45 -8.46
CA VAL A 111 3.88 -3.34 -7.24
C VAL A 111 3.19 -4.67 -6.98
N VAL A 112 3.34 -5.19 -5.76
CA VAL A 112 2.69 -6.41 -5.29
C VAL A 112 2.22 -6.25 -3.85
N GLU A 113 1.17 -6.97 -3.49
CA GLU A 113 0.68 -7.04 -2.11
C GLU A 113 1.01 -8.40 -1.50
N TYR A 114 1.43 -8.41 -0.24
CA TYR A 114 1.71 -9.64 0.50
C TYR A 114 0.62 -9.91 1.53
N ARG A 115 0.06 -11.11 1.50
CA ARG A 115 -0.87 -11.56 2.53
C ARG A 115 -0.10 -12.15 3.70
N LEU A 116 0.14 -11.31 4.70
CA LEU A 116 0.83 -11.73 5.92
C LEU A 116 -0.10 -12.57 6.80
N ASN A 117 0.42 -13.68 7.33
CA ASN A 117 -0.28 -14.48 8.33
C ASN A 117 -0.21 -13.78 9.70
N ARG A 118 -1.02 -12.74 9.87
CA ARG A 118 -1.15 -11.99 11.13
C ARG A 118 -2.35 -12.50 11.93
N PRO A 119 -2.30 -12.47 13.27
CA PRO A 119 -3.48 -12.71 14.08
C PRO A 119 -4.59 -11.75 13.65
N VAL A 120 -5.83 -12.23 13.67
CA VAL A 120 -7.00 -11.45 13.23
C VAL A 120 -7.07 -10.15 14.03
N ALA A 121 -6.88 -9.02 13.34
CA ALA A 121 -7.02 -7.71 13.95
C ALA A 121 -8.43 -7.56 14.55
N PRO A 122 -8.59 -6.84 15.68
CA PRO A 122 -9.91 -6.49 16.16
C PRO A 122 -10.68 -5.75 15.07
N PRO A 123 -12.02 -5.88 15.01
CA PRO A 123 -12.81 -5.16 14.03
C PRO A 123 -12.59 -3.64 14.17
N PRO A 124 -12.71 -2.88 13.07
CA PRO A 124 -12.56 -1.42 13.12
C PRO A 124 -13.56 -0.81 14.10
N ALA A 125 -13.09 0.18 14.86
CA ALA A 125 -13.91 0.97 15.77
C ALA A 125 -14.34 2.26 15.07
N PHE A 126 -15.60 2.62 15.21
CA PHE A 126 -16.17 3.86 14.69
C PHE A 126 -16.67 4.67 15.88
N LEU A 127 -16.13 5.88 16.05
CA LEU A 127 -16.57 6.83 17.08
C LEU A 127 -17.29 7.98 16.38
N PHE A 128 -18.58 8.12 16.67
CA PHE A 128 -19.39 9.24 16.19
C PHE A 128 -19.40 10.34 17.25
N VAL A 129 -18.81 11.48 16.92
CA VAL A 129 -18.82 12.67 17.78
C VAL A 129 -19.77 13.67 17.14
N LEU A 130 -20.86 13.99 17.84
CA LEU A 130 -21.93 14.84 17.35
C LEU A 130 -21.90 16.18 18.07
N ASP A 131 -21.91 17.27 17.30
CA ASP A 131 -22.20 18.60 17.83
C ASP A 131 -23.71 18.77 18.00
N THR A 132 -24.14 19.10 19.21
CA THR A 132 -25.55 19.32 19.56
C THR A 132 -25.94 20.80 19.53
N THR A 133 -25.00 21.71 19.25
CA THR A 133 -25.24 23.16 19.23
C THR A 133 -25.77 23.68 17.88
N ILE A 134 -26.40 22.78 17.11
CA ILE A 134 -26.98 23.06 15.79
C ILE A 134 -28.51 23.15 15.85
N THR A 135 -29.12 23.66 14.78
CA THR A 135 -30.59 23.74 14.68
C THR A 135 -31.25 22.35 14.64
N GLU A 136 -32.50 22.25 15.11
CA GLU A 136 -33.22 20.98 15.20
C GLU A 136 -33.37 20.27 13.83
N ASN A 137 -33.63 21.03 12.77
CA ASN A 137 -33.72 20.49 11.40
C ASN A 137 -32.40 19.86 10.93
N GLN A 138 -31.27 20.51 11.24
CA GLN A 138 -29.94 19.96 10.93
C GLN A 138 -29.65 18.73 11.78
N PHE A 139 -30.01 18.75 13.06
CA PHE A 139 -29.83 17.60 13.94
C PHE A 139 -30.66 16.38 13.52
N ALA A 140 -31.90 16.59 13.06
CA ALA A 140 -32.73 15.54 12.47
C ALA A 140 -32.08 14.92 11.23
N THR A 141 -31.50 15.76 10.36
CA THR A 141 -30.77 15.32 9.17
C THR A 141 -29.53 14.50 9.54
N VAL A 142 -28.73 14.95 10.51
CA VAL A 142 -27.55 14.22 10.99
C VAL A 142 -27.92 12.85 11.57
N LYS A 143 -29.02 12.76 12.34
CA LYS A 143 -29.53 11.47 12.85
C LYS A 143 -29.88 10.52 11.72
N GLU A 144 -30.52 10.99 10.67
CA GLU A 144 -30.89 10.15 9.51
C GLU A 144 -29.64 9.59 8.82
N TYR A 145 -28.64 10.43 8.54
CA TYR A 145 -27.39 9.98 7.93
C TYR A 145 -26.58 9.06 8.85
N LEU A 146 -26.60 9.30 10.16
CA LEU A 146 -25.96 8.42 11.13
C LEU A 146 -26.59 7.02 11.07
N LEU A 147 -27.92 6.93 11.12
CA LEU A 147 -28.65 5.67 10.99
C LEU A 147 -28.33 4.95 9.68
N LYS A 148 -28.27 5.68 8.56
CA LYS A 148 -27.84 5.14 7.25
C LYS A 148 -26.39 4.63 7.29
N SER A 149 -25.46 5.34 7.92
CA SER A 149 -24.07 4.89 8.01
C SER A 149 -23.92 3.61 8.83
N LEU A 150 -24.70 3.46 9.91
CA LEU A 150 -24.70 2.27 10.75
C LEU A 150 -25.16 1.01 9.99
N THR A 151 -26.03 1.15 8.98
CA THR A 151 -26.43 0.04 8.10
C THR A 151 -25.37 -0.32 7.04
N LEU A 152 -24.33 0.50 6.87
CA LEU A 152 -23.18 0.18 6.00
C LEU A 152 -22.02 -0.47 6.77
N LEU A 153 -21.97 -0.33 8.10
CA LEU A 153 -20.92 -0.94 8.91
C LEU A 153 -20.99 -2.47 8.87
N ALA A 154 -19.84 -3.15 8.77
CA ALA A 154 -19.80 -4.61 8.82
C ALA A 154 -20.46 -5.15 10.11
N GLU A 155 -21.16 -6.28 10.03
CA GLU A 155 -21.88 -6.87 11.18
C GLU A 155 -20.96 -7.06 12.41
N ARG A 156 -19.69 -7.39 12.17
CA ARG A 156 -18.67 -7.60 13.21
C ARG A 156 -18.30 -6.33 13.98
N SER A 157 -18.48 -5.13 13.44
CA SER A 157 -18.22 -3.86 14.13
C SER A 157 -19.45 -3.27 14.83
N ARG A 158 -20.67 -3.66 14.44
CA ARG A 158 -21.92 -3.16 15.05
C ARG A 158 -22.08 -3.52 16.53
N GLY A 159 -21.59 -4.69 16.95
CA GLY A 159 -21.78 -5.21 18.32
C GLY A 159 -21.11 -4.40 19.44
N ARG A 160 -20.19 -3.47 19.14
CA ARG A 160 -19.51 -2.63 20.16
C ARG A 160 -20.14 -1.24 20.37
N SER A 161 -21.06 -0.81 19.50
CA SER A 161 -21.63 0.54 19.56
C SER A 161 -22.57 0.78 20.76
N HIS A 162 -22.95 -0.26 21.49
CA HIS A 162 -23.97 -0.18 22.54
C HIS A 162 -23.47 0.28 23.92
N HIS A 163 -22.15 0.47 24.14
CA HIS A 163 -21.61 0.71 25.49
C HIS A 163 -21.09 2.11 25.82
N LEU A 164 -21.15 3.08 24.90
CA LEU A 164 -20.77 4.46 25.21
C LEU A 164 -21.82 5.46 24.72
N TRP A 165 -22.87 5.65 25.52
CA TRP A 165 -23.66 6.88 25.49
C TRP A 165 -23.66 7.47 26.90
N SER A 166 -22.69 8.35 27.17
CA SER A 166 -22.76 9.27 28.30
C SER A 166 -22.94 10.68 27.74
N ALA A 167 -24.19 11.04 27.47
CA ALA A 167 -24.56 12.44 27.32
C ALA A 167 -24.80 12.98 28.73
N ARG A 168 -23.80 13.64 29.32
CA ARG A 168 -24.09 14.61 30.39
C ARG A 168 -24.66 15.85 29.71
N ALA A 169 -25.98 15.91 29.66
CA ALA A 169 -26.67 17.18 29.56
C ALA A 169 -26.43 17.90 30.89
N SER A 170 -25.63 18.97 30.88
CA SER A 170 -25.61 19.95 31.96
C SER A 170 -26.75 20.98 31.71
N PRO A 171 -27.35 21.52 32.79
CA PRO A 171 -28.67 22.16 32.78
C PRO A 171 -28.73 23.49 32.02
#